data_AF-A0A329ZQA9-F1
#
_entry.id   AF-A0A329ZQA9-F1
#
_cell.length_a   1.000
_cell.length_b   1.000
_cell.length_c   1.000
_cell.angle_alpha   90.00
_cell.angle_beta   90.00
_cell.angle_gamma   90.00
#
_symmetry.space_group_name_H-M   'P 1'
#
loop_
_entity.id
_entity.type
_entity.pdbx_description
1 polymer ?
#
loop_
_entity_poly.entity_id
_entity_poly.type
_entity_poly.pdbx_seq_one_letter_code
_entity_poly.pdbx_strand_id
1 'polypeptide(L)'
;MKFILYFFMFICPIFALVSTSYAPKDIAFQQGFEAGLKALEFQLKNEGATPREIVFEKPFLIALNIAKMSMVDVLYLQNISQAEGYQTLLTHDYLFFGEFDREADAKNFSDRINRNFEIRTVVRKNNKDKYATYPYLFDKAFDEWIKEVELMGYALKTETIYVRRTLEKPQKVVQRKQIASIPKIHLINPKAMAYIKEESKNPSKDILSEELKEYVLLDTKNDGWLFEKKVVTLEGEVFMKVKNENLYFAIDDVIIIQ
;
A
#
# COMPACT_ATOMS: atom_id res chain seq x y z
N MET A 1 -30.56 -78.87 42.68
CA MET A 1 -30.91 -77.48 43.06
C MET A 1 -29.77 -76.89 43.86
N LYS A 2 -29.44 -75.62 43.61
CA LYS A 2 -28.38 -74.80 44.23
C LYS A 2 -26.98 -75.05 43.65
N PHE A 3 -26.49 -73.99 42.98
CA PHE A 3 -25.10 -73.54 42.80
C PHE A 3 -24.84 -72.87 41.44
N ILE A 4 -25.84 -72.21 40.87
CA ILE A 4 -25.66 -71.26 39.77
C ILE A 4 -26.23 -69.91 40.25
N LEU A 5 -25.59 -69.32 41.25
CA LEU A 5 -25.91 -67.95 41.70
C LEU A 5 -24.74 -67.28 42.43
N TYR A 6 -23.50 -67.53 42.01
CA TYR A 6 -22.33 -66.80 42.55
C TYR A 6 -21.25 -66.53 41.49
N PHE A 7 -21.60 -66.50 40.20
CA PHE A 7 -20.63 -66.14 39.15
C PHE A 7 -20.91 -64.79 38.48
N PHE A 8 -22.00 -64.10 38.85
CA PHE A 8 -22.38 -62.81 38.25
C PHE A 8 -22.11 -61.59 39.14
N MET A 9 -21.37 -61.75 40.23
CA MET A 9 -21.11 -60.68 41.20
C MET A 9 -19.61 -60.43 41.44
N PHE A 10 -18.79 -60.57 40.38
CA PHE A 10 -17.35 -60.27 40.44
C PHE A 10 -16.77 -59.64 39.18
N ILE A 11 -17.58 -58.94 38.38
CA ILE A 11 -17.11 -58.14 37.22
C ILE A 11 -17.65 -56.71 37.28
N CYS A 12 -17.50 -56.06 38.43
CA CYS A 12 -17.39 -54.60 38.60
C CYS A 12 -17.35 -54.34 40.11
N PRO A 13 -16.25 -53.77 40.64
CA PRO A 13 -15.98 -52.38 40.35
C PRO A 13 -14.48 -52.09 40.24
N ILE A 14 -13.98 -51.99 39.00
CA ILE A 14 -12.78 -51.18 38.70
C ILE A 14 -13.10 -50.35 37.46
N PHE A 15 -14.19 -49.58 37.53
CA PHE A 15 -14.17 -48.23 36.97
C PHE A 15 -13.72 -47.30 38.11
N ALA A 16 -12.55 -47.61 38.67
CA ALA A 16 -11.76 -46.59 39.34
C ALA A 16 -11.38 -45.61 38.23
N LEU A 17 -12.17 -44.56 38.10
CA LEU A 17 -11.76 -43.18 37.82
C LEU A 17 -10.34 -43.06 37.23
N VAL A 18 -10.13 -43.59 36.03
CA VAL A 18 -9.08 -43.09 35.15
C VAL A 18 -9.69 -41.89 34.43
N SER A 19 -10.04 -40.87 35.22
CA SER A 19 -9.78 -39.51 34.79
C SER A 19 -8.26 -39.34 34.83
N THR A 20 -7.54 -40.08 33.97
CA THR A 20 -6.33 -39.50 33.42
C THR A 20 -6.85 -38.32 32.66
N SER A 21 -6.72 -37.15 33.28
CA SER A 21 -6.68 -35.89 32.57
C SER A 21 -5.84 -36.14 31.32
N TYR A 22 -6.52 -36.37 30.19
CA TYR A 22 -5.98 -36.22 28.85
C TYR A 22 -5.74 -34.73 28.68
N ALA A 23 -4.78 -34.21 29.44
CA ALA A 23 -4.09 -33.00 29.11
C ALA A 23 -2.65 -33.44 28.84
N PRO A 24 -2.38 -34.11 27.70
CA PRO A 24 -1.08 -33.88 27.12
C PRO A 24 -0.98 -32.35 27.01
N LYS A 25 0.08 -31.76 27.56
CA LYS A 25 0.46 -30.39 27.18
C LYS A 25 0.64 -30.45 25.67
N ASP A 26 -0.42 -30.15 24.93
CA ASP A 26 -0.45 -30.36 23.50
C ASP A 26 0.42 -29.26 22.90
N ILE A 27 1.68 -29.60 22.65
CA ILE A 27 2.70 -28.68 22.18
C ILE A 27 2.22 -28.00 20.89
N ALA A 28 1.47 -28.73 20.05
CA ALA A 28 0.89 -28.18 18.84
C ALA A 28 -0.17 -27.12 19.15
N PHE A 29 -1.05 -27.37 20.13
CA PHE A 29 -2.00 -26.36 20.60
C PHE A 29 -1.30 -25.14 21.19
N GLN A 30 -0.29 -25.34 22.04
CA GLN A 30 0.46 -24.23 22.64
C GLN A 30 1.17 -23.39 21.57
N GLN A 31 1.83 -24.03 20.61
CA GLN A 31 2.49 -23.37 19.48
C GLN A 31 1.48 -22.61 18.59
N GLY A 32 0.32 -23.21 18.32
CA GLY A 32 -0.76 -22.55 17.57
C GLY A 32 -1.33 -21.34 18.31
N PHE A 33 -1.51 -21.45 19.62
CA PHE A 33 -1.97 -20.36 20.47
C PHE A 33 -0.96 -19.20 20.53
N GLU A 34 0.33 -19.52 20.74
CA GLU A 34 1.41 -18.53 20.72
C GLU A 34 1.56 -17.85 19.35
N ALA A 35 1.40 -18.60 18.25
CA ALA A 35 1.39 -18.04 16.91
C ALA A 35 0.21 -17.07 16.71
N GLY A 36 -0.97 -17.41 17.24
CA GLY A 36 -2.13 -16.52 17.25
C GLY A 36 -1.88 -15.22 18.01
N LEU A 37 -1.27 -15.30 19.19
CA LEU A 37 -0.89 -14.11 19.98
C LEU A 37 0.14 -13.24 19.26
N LYS A 38 1.14 -13.84 18.59
CA LYS A 38 2.13 -13.08 17.79
C LYS A 38 1.48 -12.40 16.59
N ALA A 39 0.54 -13.06 15.92
CA ALA A 39 -0.22 -12.45 14.82
C ALA A 39 -1.05 -11.26 15.30
N LEU A 40 -1.66 -11.36 16.49
CA LEU A 40 -2.37 -10.25 17.15
C LEU A 40 -1.45 -9.08 17.45
N GLU A 41 -0.30 -9.34 18.08
CA GLU A 41 0.69 -8.31 18.40
C GLU A 41 1.19 -7.59 17.14
N PHE A 42 1.45 -8.36 16.08
CA PHE A 42 1.85 -7.81 14.80
C PHE A 42 0.77 -6.93 14.18
N GLN A 43 -0.49 -7.37 14.22
CA GLN A 43 -1.60 -6.59 13.69
C GLN A 43 -1.81 -5.29 14.45
N LEU A 44 -1.69 -5.33 15.77
CA LEU A 44 -1.77 -4.13 16.60
C LEU A 44 -0.69 -3.12 16.23
N LYS A 45 0.53 -3.60 15.97
CA LYS A 45 1.68 -2.76 15.63
C LYS A 45 1.55 -2.13 14.24
N ASN A 46 1.06 -2.86 13.26
CA ASN A 46 1.06 -2.41 11.86
C ASN A 46 -0.29 -1.80 11.43
N GLU A 47 -1.41 -2.44 11.74
CA GLU A 47 -2.75 -2.02 11.34
C GLU A 47 -3.46 -1.18 12.42
N GLY A 48 -3.14 -1.42 13.70
CA GLY A 48 -3.82 -0.83 14.85
C GLY A 48 -4.97 -1.70 15.38
N ALA A 49 -5.64 -1.25 16.44
CA ALA A 49 -6.80 -1.94 17.02
C ALA A 49 -8.11 -1.68 16.25
N THR A 50 -8.17 -0.62 15.46
CA THR A 50 -9.34 -0.26 14.65
C THR A 50 -8.92 0.02 13.22
N PRO A 51 -9.81 -0.21 12.24
CA PRO A 51 -9.56 0.19 10.86
C PRO A 51 -9.21 1.68 10.78
N ARG A 52 -8.09 1.99 10.13
CA ARG A 52 -7.62 3.37 9.91
C ARG A 52 -7.26 3.59 8.46
N GLU A 53 -7.35 4.84 8.04
CA GLU A 53 -6.90 5.24 6.72
C GLU A 53 -5.36 5.30 6.69
N ILE A 54 -4.80 4.79 5.62
CA ILE A 54 -3.37 4.79 5.32
C ILE A 54 -3.16 5.30 3.90
N VAL A 55 -2.06 6.01 3.71
CA VAL A 55 -1.59 6.47 2.40
C VAL A 55 -0.16 5.98 2.28
N PHE A 56 0.11 5.21 1.22
CA PHE A 56 1.47 4.83 0.90
C PHE A 56 2.22 6.03 0.32
N GLU A 57 3.48 6.18 0.70
CA GLU A 57 4.31 7.33 0.30
C GLU A 57 5.06 7.03 -1.00
N LYS A 58 5.45 5.78 -1.23
CA LYS A 58 6.34 5.42 -2.34
C LYS A 58 5.59 5.01 -3.61
N PRO A 59 6.19 5.18 -4.81
CA PRO A 59 5.51 4.99 -6.09
C PRO A 59 5.19 3.54 -6.45
N PHE A 60 5.83 2.54 -5.85
CA PHE A 60 5.59 1.13 -6.19
C PHE A 60 5.21 0.32 -4.95
N LEU A 61 4.09 -0.38 -5.02
CA LEU A 61 3.55 -1.22 -3.95
C LEU A 61 3.57 -2.67 -4.37
N ILE A 62 3.89 -3.56 -3.44
CA ILE A 62 3.75 -5.01 -3.66
C ILE A 62 2.48 -5.47 -2.96
N ALA A 63 1.52 -5.95 -3.75
CA ALA A 63 0.22 -6.33 -3.25
C ALA A 63 -0.12 -7.77 -3.65
N LEU A 64 -0.64 -8.54 -2.70
CA LEU A 64 -1.37 -9.78 -2.94
C LEU A 64 -2.86 -9.48 -2.91
N ASN A 65 -3.61 -9.87 -3.94
CA ASN A 65 -5.07 -9.81 -3.91
C ASN A 65 -5.59 -10.96 -3.03
N ILE A 66 -6.28 -10.62 -1.95
CA ILE A 66 -6.79 -11.58 -0.97
C ILE A 66 -8.32 -11.73 -1.01
N ALA A 67 -9.01 -11.06 -1.94
CA ALA A 67 -10.48 -11.06 -2.01
C ALA A 67 -11.11 -12.46 -2.16
N LYS A 68 -10.32 -13.46 -2.59
CA LYS A 68 -10.75 -14.86 -2.71
C LYS A 68 -10.04 -15.81 -1.74
N MET A 69 -9.17 -15.31 -0.87
CA MET A 69 -8.46 -16.11 0.14
C MET A 69 -9.29 -16.19 1.41
N SER A 70 -9.19 -17.30 2.14
CA SER A 70 -9.77 -17.37 3.48
C SER A 70 -8.97 -16.47 4.42
N MET A 71 -9.65 -15.84 5.38
CA MET A 71 -8.95 -14.98 6.35
C MET A 71 -7.92 -15.76 7.16
N VAL A 72 -8.18 -17.05 7.44
CA VAL A 72 -7.22 -17.93 8.13
C VAL A 72 -5.91 -18.02 7.35
N ASP A 73 -5.98 -18.21 6.02
CA ASP A 73 -4.79 -18.28 5.17
C ASP A 73 -4.06 -16.94 5.09
N VAL A 74 -4.80 -15.83 5.06
CA VAL A 74 -4.23 -14.47 5.04
C VAL A 74 -3.47 -14.18 6.33
N LEU A 75 -4.06 -14.51 7.49
CA LEU A 75 -3.42 -14.33 8.79
C LEU A 75 -2.21 -15.26 8.96
N TYR A 76 -2.33 -16.50 8.50
CA TYR A 76 -1.20 -17.42 8.48
C TYR A 76 -0.06 -16.87 7.63
N LEU A 77 -0.35 -16.38 6.42
CA LEU A 77 0.62 -15.77 5.53
C LEU A 77 1.28 -14.53 6.17
N GLN A 78 0.50 -13.67 6.81
CA GLN A 78 0.99 -12.50 7.53
C GLN A 78 1.98 -12.90 8.65
N ASN A 79 1.64 -13.92 9.43
CA ASN A 79 2.49 -14.42 10.52
C ASN A 79 3.81 -15.06 10.02
N ILE A 80 3.76 -15.94 9.00
CA ILE A 80 4.98 -16.52 8.43
C ILE A 80 5.84 -15.46 7.72
N SER A 81 5.21 -14.45 7.11
CA SER A 81 5.93 -13.35 6.48
C SER A 81 6.68 -12.50 7.50
N GLN A 82 6.05 -12.23 8.65
CA GLN A 82 6.70 -11.57 9.77
C GLN A 82 7.89 -12.36 10.31
N ALA A 83 7.77 -13.68 10.43
CA ALA A 83 8.85 -14.53 10.91
C ALA A 83 10.10 -14.44 9.99
N GLU A 84 9.88 -14.25 8.69
CA GLU A 84 10.92 -14.01 7.68
C GLU A 84 11.39 -12.54 7.61
N GLY A 85 10.91 -11.68 8.51
CA GLY A 85 11.28 -10.27 8.62
C GLY A 85 10.54 -9.33 7.67
N TYR A 86 9.49 -9.80 6.99
CA TYR A 86 8.67 -8.95 6.13
C TYR A 86 7.64 -8.16 6.94
N GLN A 87 7.59 -6.85 6.72
CA GLN A 87 6.47 -6.04 7.17
C GLN A 87 5.32 -6.20 6.19
N THR A 88 4.12 -6.41 6.71
CA THR A 88 2.92 -6.53 5.91
C THR A 88 1.81 -5.65 6.47
N LEU A 89 0.90 -5.27 5.58
CA LEU A 89 -0.21 -4.40 5.91
C LEU A 89 -1.49 -4.95 5.29
N LEU A 90 -2.42 -5.34 6.15
CA LEU A 90 -3.68 -5.97 5.78
C LEU A 90 -4.75 -4.91 5.53
N THR A 91 -5.40 -5.02 4.38
CA THR A 91 -6.61 -4.27 4.01
C THR A 91 -7.72 -5.26 3.68
N HIS A 92 -8.94 -4.77 3.41
CA HIS A 92 -10.04 -5.66 3.03
C HIS A 92 -9.75 -6.50 1.77
N ASP A 93 -9.09 -5.90 0.76
CA ASP A 93 -8.91 -6.53 -0.56
C ASP A 93 -7.47 -7.00 -0.82
N TYR A 94 -6.50 -6.45 -0.09
CA TYR A 94 -5.07 -6.70 -0.33
C TYR A 94 -4.29 -6.93 0.95
N LEU A 95 -3.28 -7.80 0.85
CA LEU A 95 -2.15 -7.86 1.76
C LEU A 95 -0.95 -7.20 1.07
N PHE A 96 -0.47 -6.09 1.63
CA PHE A 96 0.70 -5.38 1.11
C PHE A 96 1.97 -5.87 1.80
N PHE A 97 3.06 -5.97 1.03
CA PHE A 97 4.37 -6.44 1.50
C PHE A 97 5.45 -5.35 1.53
N GLY A 98 5.02 -4.09 1.40
CA GLY A 98 5.90 -2.93 1.42
C GLY A 98 5.78 -2.07 0.17
N GLU A 99 6.54 -0.98 0.22
CA GLU A 99 6.54 0.10 -0.76
C GLU A 99 7.97 0.46 -1.16
N PHE A 100 8.17 0.86 -2.42
CA PHE A 100 9.47 0.97 -3.06
C PHE A 100 9.55 2.18 -3.98
N ASP A 101 10.75 2.78 -4.05
CA ASP A 101 11.03 3.93 -4.90
C ASP A 101 11.25 3.55 -6.36
N ARG A 102 11.80 2.34 -6.61
CA ARG A 102 12.13 1.84 -7.94
C ARG A 102 11.37 0.56 -8.26
N GLU A 103 10.82 0.48 -9.47
CA GLU A 103 10.07 -0.69 -9.94
C GLU A 103 10.93 -1.96 -9.95
N ALA A 104 12.22 -1.85 -10.27
CA ALA A 104 13.14 -3.00 -10.29
C ALA A 104 13.32 -3.62 -8.89
N ASP A 105 13.43 -2.78 -7.85
CA ASP A 105 13.53 -3.25 -6.47
C ASP A 105 12.23 -3.94 -6.05
N ALA A 106 11.08 -3.36 -6.41
CA ALA A 106 9.77 -3.94 -6.15
C ALA A 106 9.60 -5.29 -6.85
N LYS A 107 10.04 -5.42 -8.11
CA LYS A 107 9.99 -6.70 -8.87
C LYS A 107 10.88 -7.76 -8.24
N ASN A 108 12.13 -7.42 -7.93
CA ASN A 108 13.06 -8.36 -7.29
C ASN A 108 12.53 -8.86 -5.95
N PHE A 109 11.91 -7.97 -5.16
CA PHE A 109 11.31 -8.32 -3.88
C PHE A 109 10.04 -9.17 -4.05
N SER A 110 9.17 -8.81 -5.00
CA SER A 110 7.98 -9.57 -5.40
C SER A 110 8.35 -11.00 -5.79
N ASP A 111 9.37 -11.17 -6.63
CA ASP A 111 9.84 -12.49 -7.07
C ASP A 111 10.37 -13.33 -5.91
N ARG A 112 11.05 -12.71 -4.93
CA ARG A 112 11.50 -13.41 -3.73
C ARG A 112 10.34 -13.89 -2.88
N ILE A 113 9.34 -13.03 -2.64
CA ILE A 113 8.13 -13.38 -1.90
C ILE A 113 7.35 -14.50 -2.58
N ASN A 114 7.15 -14.39 -3.89
CA ASN A 114 6.43 -15.39 -4.68
C ASN A 114 7.09 -16.76 -4.61
N ARG A 115 8.44 -16.81 -4.60
CA ARG A 115 9.19 -18.06 -4.42
C ARG A 115 9.12 -18.60 -2.99
N ASN A 116 9.26 -17.73 -1.98
CA ASN A 116 9.32 -18.17 -0.59
C ASN A 116 7.98 -18.69 -0.05
N PHE A 117 6.87 -18.10 -0.50
CA PHE A 117 5.53 -18.41 0.03
C PHE A 117 4.60 -19.05 -1.00
N GLU A 118 5.09 -19.34 -2.21
CA GLU A 118 4.31 -19.93 -3.30
C GLU A 118 3.03 -19.13 -3.67
N ILE A 119 3.10 -17.80 -3.53
CA ILE A 119 1.99 -16.89 -3.84
C ILE A 119 2.23 -16.10 -5.13
N ARG A 120 1.23 -15.32 -5.55
CA ARG A 120 1.30 -14.43 -6.70
C ARG A 120 1.00 -12.98 -6.32
N THR A 121 2.06 -12.24 -5.99
CA THR A 121 2.00 -10.79 -5.78
C THR A 121 2.07 -10.03 -7.10
N VAL A 122 1.61 -8.78 -7.09
CA VAL A 122 1.66 -7.85 -8.21
C VAL A 122 2.34 -6.56 -7.75
N VAL A 123 3.27 -6.06 -8.56
CA VAL A 123 3.83 -4.71 -8.42
C VAL A 123 2.84 -3.73 -9.01
N ARG A 124 2.33 -2.82 -8.18
CA ARG A 124 1.35 -1.81 -8.56
C ARG A 124 1.98 -0.43 -8.43
N LYS A 125 1.66 0.46 -9.37
CA LYS A 125 1.93 1.88 -9.19
C LYS A 125 1.00 2.42 -8.11
N ASN A 126 1.57 3.12 -7.15
CA ASN A 126 0.85 3.86 -6.13
C ASN A 126 0.28 5.13 -6.77
N ASN A 127 -1.04 5.23 -6.79
CA ASN A 127 -1.73 6.43 -7.26
C ASN A 127 -2.06 7.41 -6.12
N LYS A 128 -1.42 7.25 -4.95
CA LYS A 128 -1.78 7.90 -3.69
C LYS A 128 -3.22 7.61 -3.26
N ASP A 129 -3.69 6.41 -3.61
CA ASP A 129 -4.99 5.93 -3.18
C ASP A 129 -4.99 5.80 -1.65
N LYS A 130 -6.11 6.19 -1.04
CA LYS A 130 -6.37 5.94 0.37
C LYS A 130 -6.79 4.48 0.55
N TYR A 131 -6.13 3.77 1.45
CA TYR A 131 -6.51 2.41 1.83
C TYR A 131 -6.99 2.39 3.28
N ALA A 132 -7.90 1.49 3.60
CA ALA A 132 -8.31 1.23 4.98
C ALA A 132 -7.62 -0.05 5.47
N THR A 133 -6.94 0.03 6.60
CA THR A 133 -6.44 -1.17 7.29
C THR A 133 -7.61 -2.03 7.75
N TYR A 134 -7.37 -3.33 7.88
CA TYR A 134 -8.40 -4.27 8.30
C TYR A 134 -7.87 -5.20 9.39
N PRO A 135 -7.73 -4.71 10.65
CA PRO A 135 -7.26 -5.50 11.78
C PRO A 135 -8.31 -6.53 12.23
N TYR A 136 -8.38 -7.64 11.48
CA TYR A 136 -9.47 -8.61 11.57
C TYR A 136 -9.72 -9.16 12.97
N LEU A 137 -8.67 -9.34 13.76
CA LEU A 137 -8.78 -9.97 15.07
C LEU A 137 -9.24 -9.01 16.18
N PHE A 138 -9.39 -7.71 15.88
CA PHE A 138 -9.74 -6.69 16.87
C PHE A 138 -11.23 -6.29 16.91
N ASP A 139 -11.99 -6.58 15.84
CA ASP A 139 -13.32 -5.98 15.56
C ASP A 139 -14.40 -6.20 16.65
N LYS A 140 -14.31 -7.22 17.50
CA LYS A 140 -15.33 -7.47 18.55
C LYS A 140 -14.78 -7.56 19.97
N ALA A 141 -13.54 -8.04 20.11
CA ALA A 141 -12.95 -8.27 21.43
C ALA A 141 -12.54 -6.96 22.11
N PHE A 142 -12.23 -5.92 21.32
CA PHE A 142 -11.70 -4.66 21.83
C PHE A 142 -12.73 -3.53 21.87
N ASP A 143 -13.94 -3.70 21.33
CA ASP A 143 -14.99 -2.68 21.39
C ASP A 143 -15.32 -2.27 22.84
N GLU A 144 -15.38 -3.22 23.76
CA GLU A 144 -15.64 -2.94 25.18
C GLU A 144 -14.46 -2.22 25.84
N TRP A 145 -13.23 -2.64 25.53
CA TRP A 145 -12.03 -1.99 26.03
C TRP A 145 -11.86 -0.58 25.47
N ILE A 146 -12.13 -0.36 24.19
CA ILE A 146 -12.09 0.96 23.55
C ILE A 146 -13.14 1.88 24.19
N LYS A 147 -14.36 1.39 24.44
CA LYS A 147 -15.38 2.16 25.17
C LYS A 147 -14.92 2.54 26.57
N GLU A 148 -14.27 1.62 27.29
CA GLU A 148 -13.74 1.89 28.62
C GLU A 148 -12.62 2.96 28.59
N VAL A 149 -11.70 2.85 27.62
CA VAL A 149 -10.62 3.84 27.40
C VAL A 149 -11.17 5.21 26.97
N GLU A 150 -12.22 5.24 26.14
CA GLU A 150 -12.96 6.47 25.77
C GLU A 150 -13.63 7.12 26.98
N LEU A 151 -14.32 6.33 27.82
CA LEU A 151 -14.95 6.81 29.06
C LEU A 151 -13.93 7.38 30.05
N MET A 152 -12.73 6.82 30.07
CA MET A 152 -11.61 7.31 30.89
C MET A 152 -10.89 8.53 30.27
N GLY A 153 -11.27 8.97 29.07
CA GLY A 153 -10.73 10.16 28.41
C GLY A 153 -9.39 9.96 27.70
N TYR A 154 -8.99 8.71 27.42
CA TYR A 154 -7.68 8.39 26.85
C TYR A 154 -7.69 8.15 25.33
N ALA A 155 -8.84 8.14 24.66
CA ALA A 155 -8.94 7.85 23.22
C ALA A 155 -9.27 9.08 22.35
N LEU A 156 -8.46 9.30 21.31
CA LEU A 156 -8.78 10.17 20.18
C LEU A 156 -9.68 9.40 19.21
N LYS A 157 -10.91 9.87 19.02
CA LYS A 157 -11.93 9.26 18.16
C LYS A 157 -11.44 9.23 16.69
N THR A 158 -10.97 8.09 16.21
CA THR A 158 -10.78 7.85 14.78
C THR A 158 -12.05 7.24 14.21
N GLU A 159 -12.80 8.02 13.43
CA GLU A 159 -13.99 7.53 12.74
C GLU A 159 -13.60 6.46 11.72
N THR A 160 -14.26 5.30 11.77
CA THR A 160 -14.08 4.19 10.84
C THR A 160 -14.65 4.57 9.48
N ILE A 161 -13.80 4.99 8.55
CA ILE A 161 -14.22 5.32 7.18
C ILE A 161 -14.13 4.05 6.32
N TYR A 162 -15.26 3.42 6.04
CA TYR A 162 -15.34 2.41 5.00
C TYR A 162 -15.26 3.09 3.63
N VAL A 163 -14.10 3.07 2.98
CA VAL A 163 -13.97 3.53 1.58
C VAL A 163 -14.63 2.52 0.66
N ARG A 164 -15.92 2.70 0.37
CA ARG A 164 -16.56 2.03 -0.77
C ARG A 164 -15.92 2.60 -2.03
N ARG A 165 -15.12 1.79 -2.75
CA ARG A 165 -14.70 2.11 -4.12
C ARG A 165 -15.94 2.25 -4.98
N THR A 166 -16.35 3.48 -5.25
CA THR A 166 -17.36 3.76 -6.26
C THR A 166 -16.65 3.66 -7.59
N LEU A 167 -16.98 2.65 -8.40
CA LEU A 167 -16.57 2.61 -9.80
C LEU A 167 -17.28 3.78 -10.51
N GLU A 168 -16.58 4.90 -10.69
CA GLU A 168 -17.12 6.06 -11.40
C GLU A 168 -17.39 5.67 -12.86
N LYS A 169 -18.66 5.80 -13.28
CA LYS A 169 -19.01 5.79 -14.70
C LYS A 169 -18.47 7.06 -15.34
N PRO A 170 -17.92 7.02 -16.57
CA PRO A 170 -17.33 8.19 -17.19
C PRO A 170 -18.40 9.26 -17.42
N GLN A 171 -18.31 10.39 -16.72
CA GLN A 171 -19.16 11.55 -16.95
C GLN A 171 -18.56 12.44 -18.04
N LYS A 172 -19.40 12.80 -19.01
CA LYS A 172 -19.08 13.76 -20.08
C LYS A 172 -18.76 15.13 -19.48
N VAL A 173 -17.56 15.61 -19.78
CA VAL A 173 -17.07 16.94 -19.41
C VAL A 173 -17.86 18.00 -20.18
N VAL A 174 -18.50 18.93 -19.45
CA VAL A 174 -18.95 20.21 -20.00
C VAL A 174 -18.05 21.29 -19.41
N GLN A 175 -17.20 21.88 -20.25
CA GLN A 175 -16.28 22.93 -19.85
C GLN A 175 -17.01 24.28 -19.70
N ARG A 176 -16.82 24.95 -18.56
CA ARG A 176 -17.10 26.39 -18.41
C ARG A 176 -15.76 27.14 -18.39
N LYS A 177 -15.63 28.12 -19.29
CA LYS A 177 -14.45 29.01 -19.40
C LYS A 177 -14.37 29.94 -18.19
N GLN A 178 -13.22 29.93 -17.51
CA GLN A 178 -12.77 31.01 -16.63
C GLN A 178 -11.58 31.73 -17.28
N ILE A 179 -11.52 33.04 -17.07
CA ILE A 179 -10.56 33.97 -17.64
C ILE A 179 -9.18 33.65 -17.07
N ALA A 180 -8.23 33.31 -17.96
CA ALA A 180 -6.94 32.73 -17.59
C ALA A 180 -5.94 33.80 -17.10
N SER A 181 -5.47 33.66 -15.86
CA SER A 181 -4.14 34.17 -15.50
C SER A 181 -3.11 33.39 -16.33
N ILE A 182 -2.10 34.09 -16.86
CA ILE A 182 -1.05 33.43 -17.64
C ILE A 182 -0.20 32.63 -16.65
N PRO A 183 -0.12 31.30 -16.78
CA PRO A 183 0.57 30.47 -15.81
C PRO A 183 2.08 30.80 -15.78
N LYS A 184 2.70 30.64 -14.61
CA LYS A 184 4.13 30.80 -14.38
C LYS A 184 4.78 29.45 -14.07
N ILE A 185 5.95 29.22 -14.63
CA ILE A 185 6.83 28.08 -14.41
C ILE A 185 7.77 28.43 -13.23
N HIS A 186 7.78 27.59 -12.20
CA HIS A 186 8.75 27.63 -11.11
C HIS A 186 9.54 26.34 -11.08
N LEU A 187 10.85 26.42 -10.89
CA LEU A 187 11.69 25.23 -10.75
C LEU A 187 11.47 24.60 -9.37
N ILE A 188 11.28 23.28 -9.33
CA ILE A 188 11.21 22.50 -8.09
C ILE A 188 12.57 22.52 -7.40
N ASN A 189 13.64 22.40 -8.19
CA ASN A 189 15.02 22.46 -7.75
C ASN A 189 15.69 23.69 -8.38
N PRO A 190 16.29 24.61 -7.59
CA PRO A 190 16.99 25.77 -8.14
C PRO A 190 18.21 25.42 -9.01
N LYS A 191 18.64 24.16 -9.03
CA LYS A 191 19.69 23.62 -9.89
C LYS A 191 19.16 22.74 -11.03
N ALA A 192 17.89 22.85 -11.37
CA ALA A 192 17.32 22.15 -12.52
C ALA A 192 18.01 22.58 -13.83
N MET A 193 18.22 21.61 -14.72
CA MET A 193 18.86 21.86 -16.01
C MET A 193 17.87 22.57 -16.94
N ALA A 194 18.34 23.59 -17.64
CA ALA A 194 17.55 24.19 -18.71
C ALA A 194 17.99 23.63 -20.06
N TYR A 195 17.15 23.82 -21.07
CA TYR A 195 17.38 23.31 -22.42
C TYR A 195 17.07 24.41 -23.42
N ILE A 196 17.79 24.42 -24.54
CA ILE A 196 17.51 25.34 -25.66
C ILE A 196 17.30 24.54 -26.93
N LYS A 197 16.47 25.08 -27.83
CA LYS A 197 16.33 24.52 -29.18
C LYS A 197 17.39 25.17 -30.07
N GLU A 198 18.23 24.37 -30.73
CA GLU A 198 19.11 24.89 -31.78
C GLU A 198 18.31 25.20 -33.05
N GLU A 199 18.53 26.38 -33.64
CA GLU A 199 17.96 26.71 -34.94
C GLU A 199 18.67 25.93 -36.04
N SER A 200 17.96 24.97 -36.64
CA SER A 200 18.43 24.29 -37.85
C SER A 200 18.35 25.23 -39.06
N LYS A 201 19.43 25.31 -39.84
CA LYS A 201 19.55 26.15 -41.04
C LYS A 201 18.59 25.76 -42.19
N ASN A 202 17.73 24.75 -42.02
CA ASN A 202 16.80 24.28 -43.05
C ASN A 202 15.37 24.12 -42.50
N PRO A 203 14.44 25.05 -42.83
CA PRO A 203 13.10 25.12 -42.23
C PRO A 203 12.12 24.02 -42.69
N SER A 204 12.53 23.09 -43.55
CA SER A 204 11.66 22.03 -44.10
C SER A 204 11.69 20.70 -43.34
N LYS A 205 12.49 20.58 -42.27
CA LYS A 205 12.51 19.40 -41.37
C LYS A 205 11.88 19.66 -39.99
N ASP A 206 11.27 20.83 -39.79
CA ASP A 206 10.88 21.33 -38.47
C ASP A 206 9.55 20.76 -37.91
N ILE A 207 8.97 19.74 -38.55
CA ILE A 207 7.67 19.17 -38.12
C ILE A 207 7.84 17.95 -37.21
N LEU A 208 9.03 17.36 -37.13
CA LEU A 208 9.19 16.09 -36.40
C LEU A 208 10.42 15.96 -35.52
N SER A 209 11.34 16.93 -35.39
CA SER A 209 12.51 16.74 -34.52
C SER A 209 12.73 17.94 -33.60
N GLU A 210 12.04 17.94 -32.46
CA GLU A 210 12.37 18.82 -31.33
C GLU A 210 13.58 18.21 -30.58
N GLU A 211 14.77 18.32 -31.19
CA GLU A 211 16.03 18.02 -30.51
C GLU A 211 16.38 19.20 -29.61
N LEU A 212 16.31 18.99 -28.29
CA LEU A 212 16.68 19.97 -27.27
C LEU A 212 18.08 19.64 -26.74
N LYS A 213 18.96 20.64 -26.67
CA LYS A 213 20.30 20.48 -26.08
C LYS A 213 20.32 21.07 -24.68
N GLU A 214 21.04 20.39 -23.80
CA GLU A 214 21.31 20.85 -22.43
C GLU A 214 21.96 22.23 -22.46
N TYR A 215 21.40 23.14 -21.67
CA TYR A 215 21.84 24.51 -21.54
C TYR A 215 21.88 24.87 -20.06
N VAL A 216 23.11 24.98 -19.55
CA VAL A 216 23.57 25.62 -18.31
C VAL A 216 22.55 25.82 -17.17
N LEU A 217 22.97 25.47 -15.95
CA LEU A 217 22.28 25.84 -14.69
C LEU A 217 22.01 27.35 -14.62
N LEU A 218 20.75 27.75 -14.68
CA LEU A 218 20.35 29.14 -14.55
C LEU A 218 20.06 29.48 -13.08
N ASP A 219 20.56 30.63 -12.61
CA ASP A 219 20.13 31.20 -11.33
C ASP A 219 18.62 31.45 -11.35
N THR A 220 17.93 30.91 -10.35
CA THR A 220 16.48 31.02 -10.20
C THR A 220 16.00 32.46 -10.20
N LYS A 221 15.10 32.80 -11.12
CA LYS A 221 14.32 34.05 -11.05
C LYS A 221 13.23 33.87 -9.96
N ASN A 222 13.25 34.72 -8.93
CA ASN A 222 12.30 34.65 -7.79
C ASN A 222 10.83 34.67 -8.23
N ASP A 223 10.50 35.35 -9.34
CA ASP A 223 9.12 35.54 -9.80
C ASP A 223 8.65 34.50 -10.83
N GLY A 224 9.46 33.47 -11.09
CA GLY A 224 9.18 32.42 -12.08
C GLY A 224 9.28 32.88 -13.53
N TRP A 225 9.15 31.94 -14.46
CA TRP A 225 9.13 32.20 -15.91
C TRP A 225 7.71 32.13 -16.44
N LEU A 226 7.35 32.89 -17.47
CA LEU A 226 6.01 32.80 -18.05
C LEU A 226 5.86 31.53 -18.87
N PHE A 227 4.79 30.77 -18.67
CA PHE A 227 4.49 29.57 -19.45
C PHE A 227 3.99 29.94 -20.85
N GLU A 228 4.51 29.25 -21.88
CA GLU A 228 4.00 29.36 -23.25
C GLU A 228 3.21 28.11 -23.65
N LYS A 229 3.89 26.97 -23.70
CA LYS A 229 3.33 25.70 -24.17
C LYS A 229 4.13 24.51 -23.68
N LYS A 230 3.48 23.35 -23.70
CA LYS A 230 4.10 22.04 -23.53
C LYS A 230 4.64 21.57 -24.89
N VAL A 231 5.80 20.94 -24.86
CA VAL A 231 6.60 20.51 -26.00
C VAL A 231 6.95 19.04 -25.76
N VAL A 232 6.84 18.19 -26.78
CA VAL A 232 7.03 16.74 -26.63
C VAL A 232 8.01 16.28 -27.69
N THR A 233 9.16 15.77 -27.26
CA THR A 233 10.19 15.28 -28.16
C THR A 233 9.74 13.97 -28.82
N LEU A 234 10.45 13.55 -29.86
CA LEU A 234 10.22 12.25 -30.52
C LEU A 234 10.30 11.06 -29.58
N GLU A 235 11.14 11.18 -28.55
CA GLU A 235 11.39 10.14 -27.55
C GLU A 235 10.30 10.11 -26.46
N GLY A 236 9.29 10.99 -26.57
CA GLY A 236 8.17 11.08 -25.64
C GLY A 236 8.48 11.91 -24.39
N GLU A 237 9.66 12.52 -24.33
CA GLU A 237 10.03 13.42 -23.24
C GLU A 237 9.25 14.73 -23.35
N VAL A 238 9.03 15.36 -22.22
CA VAL A 238 8.11 16.47 -22.11
C VAL A 238 8.81 17.67 -21.51
N PHE A 239 8.73 18.79 -22.21
CA PHE A 239 9.34 20.04 -21.81
C PHE A 239 8.31 21.16 -21.74
N MET A 240 8.52 22.09 -20.81
CA MET A 240 7.77 23.32 -20.66
C MET A 240 8.56 24.46 -21.30
N LYS A 241 7.98 25.05 -22.35
CA LYS A 241 8.58 26.20 -23.03
C LYS A 241 8.27 27.49 -22.28
N VAL A 242 9.31 28.28 -22.05
CA VAL A 242 9.21 29.64 -21.52
C VAL A 242 8.76 30.60 -22.62
N LYS A 243 7.82 31.47 -22.28
CA LYS A 243 7.27 32.46 -23.19
C LYS A 243 8.29 33.50 -23.59
N ASN A 244 8.44 33.71 -24.90
CA ASN A 244 9.36 34.67 -25.52
C ASN A 244 10.85 34.42 -25.22
N GLU A 245 11.21 33.26 -24.65
CA GLU A 245 12.60 32.84 -24.46
C GLU A 245 12.80 31.52 -25.21
N ASN A 246 13.99 31.31 -25.79
CA ASN A 246 14.35 30.01 -26.38
C ASN A 246 14.80 29.05 -25.27
N LEU A 247 13.96 28.89 -24.25
CA LEU A 247 14.29 28.20 -23.01
C LEU A 247 13.20 27.18 -22.67
N TYR A 248 13.64 26.00 -22.29
CA TYR A 248 12.79 24.86 -21.99
C TYR A 248 13.25 24.22 -20.70
N PHE A 249 12.31 23.74 -19.90
CA PHE A 249 12.59 22.97 -18.70
C PHE A 249 11.88 21.62 -18.78
N ALA A 250 12.51 20.57 -18.29
CA ALA A 250 11.86 19.26 -18.19
C ALA A 250 10.61 19.39 -17.29
N ILE A 251 9.51 18.72 -17.65
CA ILE A 251 8.27 18.76 -16.86
C ILE A 251 8.49 18.33 -15.41
N ASP A 252 9.41 17.39 -15.18
CA ASP A 252 9.71 16.83 -13.87
C ASP A 252 10.47 17.81 -12.97
N ASP A 253 11.04 18.88 -13.56
CA ASP A 253 11.82 19.88 -12.85
C ASP A 253 11.00 21.15 -12.53
N VAL A 254 9.74 21.23 -12.97
CA VAL A 254 8.94 22.46 -12.87
C VAL A 254 7.52 22.27 -12.35
N ILE A 255 7.02 23.29 -11.67
CA ILE A 255 5.63 23.45 -11.25
C ILE A 255 5.05 24.64 -12.00
N ILE A 256 3.83 24.48 -12.52
CA ILE A 256 3.08 25.59 -13.11
C ILE A 256 2.13 26.16 -12.05
N ILE A 257 2.29 27.43 -11.72
CA ILE A 257 1.46 28.19 -10.78
C ILE A 257 0.62 29.18 -11.60
N GLN A 258 -0.69 29.25 -11.32
CA GLN A 258 -1.62 30.17 -11.98
C GLN A 258 -1.83 31.46 -11.17
#